data_AF-A0A7Y2W7H8-F1
#
_entry.id   AF-A0A7Y2W7H8-F1
#
_cell.length_a   1.000
_cell.length_b   1.000
_cell.length_c   1.000
_cell.angle_alpha   90.00
_cell.angle_beta   90.00
_cell.angle_gamma   90.00
#
_symmetry.space_group_name_H-M   'P 1'
#
loop_
_entity.id
_entity.type
_entity.pdbx_description
1 polymer ?
#
loop_
_entity_poly.entity_id
_entity_poly.type
_entity_poly.pdbx_seq_one_letter_code
_entity_poly.pdbx_strand_id
1 'polypeptide(L)'
;MSDDWYYVHQLAVLAGFRLTLLANRMSCEDEFLLELNDRLIEGLACAIARVQSITALERQLANEPDEGGLAAFQLHGEEECFARFRITLLDELEMDFDTHEYRVNGGEWHYALSADCDGVEINYPRLVALTDAELGTLAPIVRAIRSEVGIGINVARAVYD
;
A
#
# COMPACT_ATOMS: atom_id res chain seq x y z
N MET A 1 23.92 -0.67 -13.20
CA MET A 1 23.82 -2.13 -13.31
C MET A 1 22.68 -2.51 -12.40
N SER A 2 21.53 -2.90 -12.97
CA SER A 2 20.47 -3.56 -12.19
C SER A 2 21.12 -4.82 -11.59
N ASP A 3 20.87 -5.08 -10.32
CA ASP A 3 21.27 -6.35 -9.74
C ASP A 3 20.33 -7.39 -10.37
N ASP A 4 20.83 -8.26 -11.25
CA ASP A 4 20.04 -9.21 -12.07
C ASP A 4 19.09 -10.10 -11.24
N TRP A 5 19.22 -10.08 -9.90
CA TRP A 5 18.43 -10.84 -8.94
C TRP A 5 17.50 -10.00 -8.07
N TYR A 6 17.44 -8.68 -8.25
CA TYR A 6 16.69 -7.78 -7.37
C TYR A 6 15.20 -8.15 -7.29
N TYR A 7 14.51 -8.23 -8.43
CA TYR A 7 13.09 -8.55 -8.46
C TYR A 7 12.79 -10.01 -8.08
N VAL A 8 13.71 -10.93 -8.38
CA VAL A 8 13.61 -12.33 -7.93
C VAL A 8 13.72 -12.43 -6.41
N HIS A 9 14.66 -11.70 -5.81
CA HIS A 9 14.79 -11.60 -4.36
C HIS A 9 13.53 -10.99 -3.72
N GLN A 10 13.04 -9.87 -4.26
CA GLN A 10 11.81 -9.23 -3.79
C GLN A 10 10.61 -10.17 -3.85
N LEU A 11 10.48 -10.97 -4.92
CA LEU A 11 9.43 -11.97 -5.04
C LEU A 11 9.48 -13.01 -3.92
N ALA A 12 10.68 -13.53 -3.62
CA ALA A 12 10.87 -14.52 -2.56
C ALA A 12 10.53 -13.96 -1.18
N VAL A 13 10.99 -12.74 -0.88
CA VAL A 13 10.73 -12.06 0.40
C VAL A 13 9.22 -11.79 0.58
N LEU A 14 8.56 -11.23 -0.45
CA LEU A 14 7.12 -10.98 -0.45
C LEU A 14 6.30 -12.26 -0.24
N ALA A 15 6.66 -13.35 -0.93
CA ALA A 15 6.01 -14.64 -0.77
C ALA A 15 6.18 -15.18 0.67
N GLY A 16 7.37 -15.03 1.26
CA GLY A 16 7.64 -15.40 2.65
C GLY A 16 6.77 -14.65 3.66
N PHE A 17 6.61 -13.33 3.49
CA PHE A 17 5.72 -12.54 4.34
C PHE A 17 4.26 -12.92 4.17
N ARG A 18 3.82 -13.18 2.94
CA ARG A 18 2.44 -13.62 2.68
C ARG A 18 2.14 -14.96 3.37
N LEU A 19 3.07 -15.91 3.37
CA LEU A 19 2.95 -17.16 4.13
C LEU A 19 2.90 -16.91 5.64
N THR A 20 3.73 -15.99 6.15
CA THR A 20 3.74 -15.62 7.57
C THR A 20 2.39 -15.05 8.01
N LEU A 21 1.75 -14.21 7.18
CA LEU A 21 0.43 -13.65 7.47
C LEU A 21 -0.67 -14.70 7.42
N LEU A 22 -0.65 -15.60 6.43
CA LEU A 22 -1.57 -16.72 6.36
C LEU A 22 -1.50 -17.60 7.62
N ALA A 23 -0.30 -17.85 8.13
CA ALA A 23 -0.11 -18.57 9.40
C ALA A 23 -0.61 -17.75 10.60
N ASN A 24 -0.29 -16.46 10.68
CA ASN A 24 -0.76 -15.56 11.74
C ASN A 24 -2.29 -15.51 11.81
N ARG A 25 -2.94 -15.43 10.65
CA ARG A 25 -4.40 -15.41 10.50
C ARG A 25 -5.08 -16.61 11.14
N MET A 26 -4.48 -17.80 11.07
CA MET A 26 -5.06 -19.03 11.65
C MET A 26 -5.16 -18.99 13.19
N SER A 27 -4.37 -18.14 13.84
CA SER A 27 -4.33 -17.98 15.31
C SER A 27 -4.98 -16.69 15.80
N CYS A 28 -5.51 -15.85 14.91
CA CYS A 28 -6.09 -14.57 15.27
C CYS A 28 -7.59 -14.73 15.53
N GLU A 29 -8.03 -14.41 16.74
CA GLU A 29 -9.44 -14.44 17.13
C GLU A 29 -10.12 -13.07 17.08
N ASP A 30 -9.33 -12.00 17.03
CA ASP A 30 -9.81 -10.62 16.96
C ASP A 30 -10.23 -10.27 15.52
N GLU A 31 -11.51 -9.92 15.35
CA GLU A 31 -12.11 -9.63 14.04
C GLU A 31 -11.47 -8.43 13.35
N PHE A 32 -11.13 -7.38 14.11
CA PHE A 32 -10.48 -6.19 13.57
C PHE A 32 -9.07 -6.51 13.06
N LEU A 33 -8.29 -7.27 13.84
CA LEU A 33 -6.97 -7.71 13.40
C LEU A 33 -7.04 -8.70 12.23
N LEU A 34 -8.08 -9.53 12.14
CA LEU A 34 -8.32 -10.40 11.00
C LEU A 34 -8.56 -9.59 9.72
N GLU A 35 -9.36 -8.53 9.78
CA GLU A 35 -9.60 -7.66 8.63
C GLU A 35 -8.31 -6.96 8.17
N LEU A 36 -7.51 -6.43 9.11
CA LEU A 36 -6.22 -5.83 8.78
C LEU A 36 -5.24 -6.85 8.17
N ASN A 37 -5.26 -8.10 8.67
CA ASN A 37 -4.45 -9.19 8.13
C ASN A 37 -4.88 -9.53 6.69
N ASP A 38 -6.18 -9.68 6.43
CA ASP A 38 -6.72 -9.98 5.11
C ASP A 38 -6.37 -8.89 4.09
N ARG A 39 -6.51 -7.61 4.45
CA ARG A 39 -6.09 -6.48 3.61
C ARG A 39 -4.57 -6.48 3.35
N LEU A 40 -3.75 -6.85 4.33
CA LEU A 40 -2.31 -6.96 4.13
C LEU A 40 -1.93 -8.15 3.23
N ILE A 41 -2.61 -9.28 3.35
CA ILE A 41 -2.44 -10.45 2.45
C ILE A 41 -2.78 -10.06 1.01
N GLU A 42 -3.86 -9.31 0.80
CA GLU A 42 -4.26 -8.82 -0.53
C GLU A 42 -3.24 -7.82 -1.08
N GLY A 43 -2.82 -6.85 -0.28
CA GLY A 43 -1.79 -5.88 -0.67
C GLY A 43 -0.46 -6.54 -1.07
N LEU A 44 -0.04 -7.59 -0.34
CA LEU A 44 1.15 -8.37 -0.72
C LEU A 44 0.92 -9.19 -2.00
N ALA A 45 -0.28 -9.71 -2.24
CA ALA A 45 -0.60 -10.39 -3.49
C ALA A 45 -0.52 -9.43 -4.69
N CYS A 46 -1.00 -8.19 -4.54
CA CYS A 46 -0.83 -7.14 -5.54
C CYS A 46 0.65 -6.81 -5.77
N ALA A 47 1.45 -6.65 -4.71
CA ALA A 47 2.89 -6.41 -4.83
C ALA A 47 3.60 -7.55 -5.59
N ILE A 48 3.29 -8.81 -5.27
CA ILE A 48 3.82 -9.99 -5.95
C ILE A 48 3.48 -9.97 -7.44
N ALA A 49 2.22 -9.68 -7.80
CA ALA A 49 1.80 -9.62 -9.19
C ALA A 49 2.56 -8.55 -9.99
N ARG A 50 2.84 -7.39 -9.38
CA ARG A 50 3.65 -6.33 -10.01
C ARG A 50 5.10 -6.77 -10.23
N VAL A 51 5.74 -7.38 -9.23
CA VAL A 51 7.10 -7.90 -9.36
C VAL A 51 7.19 -8.98 -10.44
N GLN A 52 6.17 -9.84 -10.56
CA GLN A 52 6.08 -10.82 -11.64
C GLN A 52 5.94 -10.16 -13.01
N SER A 53 5.15 -9.09 -13.13
CA SER A 53 5.02 -8.29 -14.36
C SER A 53 6.37 -7.70 -14.78
N ILE A 54 7.08 -7.06 -13.85
CA ILE A 54 8.43 -6.51 -14.07
C ILE A 54 9.39 -7.60 -14.54
N THR A 55 9.44 -8.73 -13.83
CA THR A 55 10.34 -9.85 -14.17
C THR A 55 10.04 -10.42 -15.56
N ALA A 56 8.76 -10.46 -15.96
CA ALA A 56 8.36 -10.91 -17.28
C ALA A 56 8.83 -9.94 -18.38
N LEU A 57 8.74 -8.62 -18.15
CA LEU A 57 9.22 -7.59 -19.07
C LEU A 57 10.75 -7.60 -19.18
N GLU A 58 11.48 -7.72 -18.07
CA GLU A 58 12.94 -7.89 -18.06
C GLU A 58 13.35 -9.12 -18.90
N ARG A 59 12.64 -10.24 -18.71
CA ARG A 59 12.87 -11.45 -19.48
C ARG A 59 12.57 -11.24 -20.97
N GLN A 60 11.50 -10.54 -21.32
CA GLN A 60 11.17 -10.25 -22.72
C GLN A 60 12.30 -9.45 -23.39
N LEU A 61 12.74 -8.37 -22.75
CA LEU A 61 13.84 -7.51 -23.25
C LEU A 61 15.17 -8.24 -23.37
N ALA A 62 15.41 -9.25 -22.52
CA ALA A 62 16.61 -10.08 -22.60
C ALA A 62 16.61 -11.07 -23.78
N ASN A 63 15.44 -11.48 -24.27
CA ASN A 63 15.30 -12.54 -25.28
C ASN A 63 14.91 -12.05 -26.67
N GLU A 64 14.27 -10.88 -26.77
CA GLU A 64 13.69 -10.36 -28.01
C GLU A 64 14.10 -8.90 -28.24
N PRO A 65 14.34 -8.48 -29.49
CA PRO A 65 14.57 -7.07 -29.80
C PRO A 65 13.29 -6.26 -29.56
N ASP A 66 13.39 -5.18 -28.80
CA ASP A 66 12.28 -4.26 -28.52
C ASP A 66 12.10 -3.23 -29.65
N GLU A 67 11.74 -3.73 -30.84
CA GLU A 67 11.45 -2.88 -32.00
C GLU A 67 10.24 -1.98 -31.70
N GLY A 68 10.52 -0.68 -31.48
CA GLY A 68 9.51 0.31 -31.10
C GLY A 68 9.54 0.73 -29.64
N GLY A 69 10.37 0.09 -28.80
CA GLY A 69 10.64 0.54 -27.42
C GLY A 69 9.47 0.35 -26.44
N LEU A 70 8.47 -0.47 -26.79
CA LEU A 70 7.25 -0.61 -26.00
C LEU A 70 7.52 -1.39 -24.71
N ALA A 71 8.30 -2.47 -24.77
CA ALA A 71 8.58 -3.29 -23.59
C ALA A 71 9.47 -2.52 -22.59
N ALA A 72 10.45 -1.75 -23.08
CA ALA A 72 11.27 -0.89 -22.25
C ALA A 72 10.45 0.24 -21.59
N PHE A 73 9.51 0.84 -22.35
CA PHE A 73 8.59 1.84 -21.80
C PHE A 73 7.68 1.27 -20.71
N GLN A 74 7.11 0.08 -20.95
CA GLN A 74 6.26 -0.61 -19.97
C GLN A 74 7.05 -1.00 -18.71
N LEU A 75 8.27 -1.54 -18.88
CA LEU A 75 9.14 -1.88 -17.77
C LEU A 75 9.37 -0.66 -16.88
N HIS A 76 9.78 0.46 -17.47
CA HIS A 76 10.00 1.69 -16.71
C HIS A 76 8.76 2.17 -15.96
N GLY A 77 7.59 2.11 -16.61
CA GLY A 77 6.32 2.43 -15.98
C GLY A 77 6.00 1.52 -14.80
N GLU A 78 6.18 0.21 -14.94
CA GLU A 78 5.96 -0.74 -13.85
C GLU A 78 6.92 -0.54 -12.68
N GLU A 79 8.19 -0.25 -12.96
CA GLU A 79 9.20 0.05 -11.93
C GLU A 79 8.83 1.31 -11.13
N GLU A 80 8.45 2.41 -11.80
CA GLU A 80 8.02 3.64 -11.13
C GLU A 80 6.79 3.41 -10.25
N CYS A 81 5.85 2.64 -10.78
CA CYS A 81 4.57 2.35 -10.17
C CYS A 81 4.74 1.38 -8.97
N PHE A 82 5.68 0.44 -9.05
CA PHE A 82 6.10 -0.41 -7.92
C PHE A 82 6.87 0.38 -6.85
N ALA A 83 7.77 1.30 -7.24
CA ALA A 83 8.50 2.14 -6.31
C ALA A 83 7.57 3.06 -5.47
N ARG A 84 6.43 3.46 -6.06
CA ARG A 84 5.39 4.24 -5.38
C ARG A 84 4.32 3.39 -4.72
N PHE A 85 4.38 2.07 -4.84
CA PHE A 85 3.34 1.19 -4.31
C PHE A 85 3.22 1.32 -2.80
N ARG A 86 1.98 1.42 -2.34
CA ARG A 86 1.60 1.51 -0.93
C ARG A 86 0.49 0.51 -0.67
N ILE A 87 0.54 -0.12 0.50
CA ILE A 87 -0.54 -0.96 1.03
C ILE A 87 -1.24 -0.15 2.12
N THR A 88 -2.50 0.21 1.91
CA THR A 88 -3.32 0.88 2.94
C THR A 88 -4.18 -0.14 3.65
N LEU A 89 -4.01 -0.27 4.98
CA LEU A 89 -4.71 -1.29 5.76
C LEU A 89 -6.00 -0.81 6.40
N LEU A 90 -6.14 0.48 6.70
CA LEU A 90 -7.31 0.99 7.40
C LEU A 90 -8.00 2.10 6.63
N ASP A 91 -7.56 3.35 6.81
CA ASP A 91 -8.13 4.49 6.11
C ASP A 91 -7.14 5.14 5.13
N GLU A 92 -7.64 5.43 3.93
CA GLU A 92 -7.05 6.35 2.96
C GLU A 92 -7.83 7.66 2.99
N LEU A 93 -7.12 8.78 3.03
CA LEU A 93 -7.70 10.10 3.06
C LEU A 93 -7.27 10.89 1.81
N GLU A 94 -8.25 11.31 1.03
CA GLU A 94 -8.06 12.18 -0.13
C GLU A 94 -8.61 13.57 0.20
N MET A 95 -7.89 14.62 -0.19
CA MET A 95 -8.25 16.01 0.05
C MET A 95 -8.19 16.80 -1.25
N ASP A 96 -9.24 17.59 -1.51
CA ASP A 96 -9.24 18.68 -2.46
C ASP A 96 -9.19 20.00 -1.67
N PHE A 97 -8.04 20.67 -1.74
CA PHE A 97 -7.83 21.94 -1.03
C PHE A 97 -8.46 23.13 -1.75
N ASP A 98 -8.75 23.03 -3.06
CA ASP A 98 -9.33 24.11 -3.83
C ASP A 98 -10.85 24.19 -3.62
N THR A 99 -11.51 23.04 -3.44
CA THR A 99 -12.96 22.97 -3.14
C THR A 99 -13.27 22.79 -1.65
N HIS A 100 -12.24 22.63 -0.82
CA HIS A 100 -12.37 22.28 0.60
C HIS A 100 -13.16 21.00 0.85
N GLU A 101 -12.91 19.98 0.04
CA GLU A 101 -13.56 18.68 0.14
C GLU A 101 -12.57 17.59 0.56
N TYR A 102 -13.07 16.53 1.17
CA TYR A 102 -12.30 15.33 1.48
C TYR A 102 -13.16 14.08 1.29
N ARG A 103 -12.52 12.93 1.11
CA ARG A 103 -13.20 11.62 1.17
C ARG A 103 -12.30 10.58 1.82
N VAL A 104 -12.92 9.61 2.46
CA VAL A 104 -12.23 8.49 3.12
C VAL A 104 -12.53 7.20 2.37
N ASN A 105 -11.49 6.41 2.09
CA ASN A 105 -11.59 5.10 1.44
C ASN A 105 -12.35 5.11 0.10
N GLY A 106 -12.13 6.15 -0.72
CA GLY A 106 -12.83 6.32 -2.00
C GLY A 106 -14.35 6.51 -1.89
N GLY A 107 -14.84 6.85 -0.69
CA GLY A 107 -16.24 7.15 -0.44
C GLY A 107 -16.72 8.48 -1.04
N GLU A 108 -17.85 8.95 -0.55
CA GLU A 108 -18.42 10.24 -0.96
C GLU A 108 -17.53 11.42 -0.55
N TRP A 109 -17.58 12.48 -1.34
CA TRP A 109 -16.93 13.74 -1.01
C TRP A 109 -17.73 14.49 0.06
N HIS A 110 -17.01 15.01 1.05
CA HIS A 110 -17.54 15.78 2.16
C HIS A 110 -16.87 17.15 2.19
N TYR A 111 -17.63 18.21 2.48
CA TYR A 111 -17.05 19.52 2.73
C TYR A 111 -16.36 19.55 4.10
N ALA A 112 -15.14 20.06 4.14
CA ALA A 112 -14.40 20.40 5.36
C ALA A 112 -14.87 21.73 5.98
N LEU A 113 -15.83 22.41 5.35
CA LEU A 113 -16.35 23.71 5.75
C LEU A 113 -17.52 23.55 6.73
N SER A 114 -17.43 24.21 7.88
CA SER A 114 -18.57 24.49 8.76
C SER A 114 -18.75 25.99 8.89
N ALA A 115 -20.01 26.45 8.83
CA ALA A 115 -20.33 27.87 8.98
C ALA A 115 -21.40 28.07 10.05
N ASP A 116 -21.15 29.01 10.96
CA ASP A 116 -22.09 29.42 11.99
C ASP A 116 -22.12 30.96 12.14
N CYS A 117 -22.65 31.47 13.25
CA CYS A 117 -22.72 32.92 13.49
C CYS A 117 -21.36 33.57 13.78
N ASP A 118 -20.33 32.79 14.08
CA ASP A 118 -18.98 33.27 14.41
C ASP A 118 -18.03 33.23 13.20
N GLY A 119 -18.41 32.53 12.12
CA GLY A 119 -17.74 32.60 10.83
C GLY A 119 -17.76 31.30 10.05
N VAL A 120 -16.73 31.11 9.22
CA VAL A 120 -16.46 29.87 8.49
C VAL A 120 -15.20 29.24 9.05
N GLU A 121 -15.31 28.00 9.50
CA GLU A 121 -14.19 27.16 9.93
C GLU A 121 -13.92 26.07 8.90
N ILE A 122 -12.65 25.71 8.74
CA ILE A 122 -12.20 24.63 7.87
C ILE A 122 -11.58 23.55 8.76
N ASN A 123 -12.26 22.41 8.89
CA ASN A 123 -11.86 21.30 9.74
C ASN A 123 -11.70 20.05 8.88
N TYR A 124 -10.47 19.82 8.42
CA TYR A 124 -10.12 18.59 7.72
C TYR A 124 -9.90 17.44 8.71
N PRO A 125 -10.34 16.21 8.39
CA PRO A 125 -9.91 15.05 9.14
C PRO A 125 -8.42 14.82 8.98
N ARG A 126 -7.85 14.05 9.91
CA ARG A 126 -6.44 13.68 9.91
C ARG A 126 -6.25 12.18 10.06
N LEU A 127 -5.19 11.66 9.47
CA LEU A 127 -4.79 10.26 9.67
C LEU A 127 -3.94 10.13 10.93
N VAL A 128 -4.38 9.27 11.85
CA VAL A 128 -3.66 8.91 13.08
C VAL A 128 -3.19 7.46 12.98
N ALA A 129 -1.88 7.25 13.05
CA ALA A 129 -1.29 5.92 12.98
C ALA A 129 -1.73 5.04 14.15
N LEU A 130 -2.00 3.76 13.87
CA LEU A 130 -2.25 2.77 14.90
C LEU A 130 -0.97 2.50 15.70
N THR A 131 -1.13 2.33 17.01
CA THR A 131 -0.05 1.92 17.89
C THR A 131 0.27 0.43 17.71
N ASP A 132 1.46 0.02 18.14
CA ASP A 132 1.85 -1.40 18.19
C ASP A 132 0.88 -2.23 19.03
N ALA A 133 0.33 -1.66 20.11
CA ALA A 133 -0.64 -2.32 20.97
C ALA A 133 -1.95 -2.61 20.22
N GLU A 134 -2.41 -1.66 19.40
CA GLU A 134 -3.62 -1.83 18.57
C GLU A 134 -3.39 -2.76 17.38
N LEU A 135 -2.16 -2.86 16.88
CA LEU A 135 -1.77 -3.80 15.82
C LEU A 135 -1.48 -5.21 16.33
N GLY A 136 -1.27 -5.39 17.63
CA GLY A 136 -1.00 -6.68 18.24
C GLY A 136 0.09 -7.47 17.52
N THR A 137 -0.26 -8.67 17.06
CA THR A 137 0.68 -9.58 16.38
C THR A 137 1.08 -9.12 14.96
N LEU A 138 0.35 -8.18 14.35
CA LEU A 138 0.70 -7.61 13.04
C LEU A 138 1.82 -6.57 13.14
N ALA A 139 2.00 -5.91 14.29
CA ALA A 139 3.01 -4.86 14.47
C ALA A 139 4.44 -5.32 14.08
N PRO A 140 4.97 -6.46 14.58
CA PRO A 140 6.28 -6.94 14.16
C PRO A 140 6.35 -7.33 12.67
N ILE A 141 5.27 -7.85 12.10
CA ILE A 141 5.23 -8.27 10.68
C ILE A 141 5.27 -7.03 9.76
N VAL A 142 4.45 -6.02 10.06
CA VAL A 142 4.42 -4.75 9.31
C VAL A 142 5.78 -4.05 9.34
N ARG A 143 6.45 -4.04 10.49
CA ARG A 143 7.82 -3.49 10.60
C ARG A 143 8.81 -4.25 9.73
N ALA A 144 8.78 -5.59 9.78
CA ALA A 144 9.68 -6.42 8.99
C ALA A 144 9.47 -6.21 7.48
N ILE A 145 8.23 -6.13 7.00
CA ILE A 145 7.95 -5.85 5.59
C ILE A 145 8.52 -4.49 5.17
N ARG A 146 8.28 -3.44 5.98
CA ARG A 146 8.81 -2.09 5.70
C ARG A 146 10.33 -2.08 5.61
N SER A 147 11.03 -2.79 6.50
CA SER A 147 12.49 -2.82 6.52
C SER A 147 13.11 -3.66 5.40
N GLU A 148 12.48 -4.78 5.03
CA GLU A 148 13.06 -5.75 4.11
C GLU A 148 12.68 -5.47 2.64
N VAL A 149 11.45 -5.04 2.37
CA VAL A 149 10.93 -4.91 1.01
C VAL A 149 10.90 -3.45 0.54
N GLY A 150 10.89 -2.49 1.47
CA GLY A 150 10.78 -1.06 1.16
C GLY A 150 9.38 -0.62 0.69
N ILE A 151 8.38 -1.51 0.74
CA ILE A 151 6.98 -1.15 0.46
C ILE A 151 6.44 -0.34 1.63
N GLY A 152 5.82 0.80 1.29
CA GLY A 152 5.14 1.61 2.28
C GLY A 152 3.83 0.96 2.68
N ILE A 153 3.63 0.77 3.98
CA ILE A 153 2.37 0.28 4.53
C ILE A 153 1.77 1.44 5.32
N ASN A 154 0.55 1.86 4.99
CA ASN A 154 -0.20 2.84 5.78
C ASN A 154 -1.17 2.11 6.71
N VAL A 155 -1.04 2.38 8.01
CA VAL A 155 -1.92 1.83 9.05
C VAL A 155 -2.37 2.99 9.92
N ALA A 156 -3.35 3.74 9.42
CA ALA A 156 -3.86 4.92 10.09
C ALA A 156 -5.38 4.99 9.98
N ARG A 157 -6.01 5.57 11.00
CA ARG A 157 -7.45 5.87 11.02
C ARG A 157 -7.69 7.34 10.76
N ALA A 158 -8.76 7.67 10.04
CA ALA A 158 -9.26 9.03 9.93
C ALA A 158 -9.89 9.45 11.26
N VAL A 159 -9.52 10.63 11.75
CA VAL A 159 -10.10 11.27 12.94
C VAL A 159 -10.62 12.63 12.54
N TYR A 160 -11.84 12.92 13.00
CA TYR A 160 -12.54 14.18 12.83
C TYR A 160 -12.41 14.94 14.15
N ASP A 161 -11.97 16.20 14.08
CA ASP A 161 -11.90 17.08 15.25
C ASP A 161 -13.26 17.76 15.52
#